data_AF-A0A535MT35-F1
#
_entry.id   AF-A0A535MT35-F1
#
_cell.length_a   1.000
_cell.length_b   1.000
_cell.length_c   1.000
_cell.angle_alpha   90.00
_cell.angle_beta   90.00
_cell.angle_gamma   90.00
#
_symmetry.space_group_name_H-M   'P 1'
#
loop_
_entity.id
_entity.type
_entity.pdbx_description
1 polymer ?
#
loop_
_entity_poly.entity_id
_entity_poly.type
_entity_poly.pdbx_seq_one_letter_code
_entity_poly.pdbx_strand_id
1 'polypeptide(L)'
;MKRLIAGSCLAGALLLGTKVTNGAAGQLGIAGVAPGSTGYHGGAWAVNVVTFNSGVTPYLLTSAQAVQAAAAAGDVSVTRVADQDFRCPVQP
;
A
#
# COMPACT_ATOMS: atom_id res chain seq x y z
N MET A 1 -10.81 -31.14 -10.34
CA MET A 1 -11.85 -30.46 -9.55
C MET A 1 -11.36 -29.07 -9.21
N LYS A 2 -11.97 -28.08 -9.86
CA LYS A 2 -11.51 -26.70 -10.01
C LYS A 2 -12.25 -25.85 -8.99
N ARG A 3 -11.55 -25.32 -8.00
CA ARG A 3 -12.02 -24.16 -7.22
C ARG A 3 -11.16 -22.98 -7.62
N LEU A 4 -11.57 -22.32 -8.71
CA LEU A 4 -11.14 -20.95 -8.98
C LEU A 4 -11.70 -20.08 -7.85
N ILE A 5 -10.82 -19.40 -7.13
CA ILE A 5 -11.19 -18.22 -6.34
C ILE A 5 -11.42 -17.10 -7.36
N ALA A 6 -12.65 -17.06 -7.87
CA ALA A 6 -13.22 -15.87 -8.47
C ALA A 6 -13.55 -14.92 -7.31
N GLY A 7 -12.63 -14.01 -7.00
CA GLY A 7 -12.83 -13.08 -5.89
C GLY A 7 -11.54 -12.40 -5.46
N SER A 8 -10.97 -11.58 -6.34
CA SER A 8 -10.40 -10.25 -6.04
C SER A 8 -9.38 -9.84 -7.09
N CYS A 9 -9.80 -9.79 -8.35
CA CYS A 9 -9.10 -9.02 -9.39
C CYS A 9 -9.35 -7.51 -9.26
N LEU A 10 -10.05 -7.04 -8.21
CA LEU A 10 -10.32 -5.62 -7.96
C LEU A 10 -9.49 -5.00 -6.82
N ALA A 11 -8.79 -5.78 -5.98
CA ALA A 11 -8.01 -5.22 -4.87
C ALA A 11 -6.48 -5.15 -5.12
N GLY A 12 -6.01 -5.58 -6.29
CA GLY A 12 -4.58 -5.66 -6.61
C GLY A 12 -3.95 -4.38 -7.18
N ALA A 13 -4.71 -3.31 -7.36
CA ALA A 13 -4.32 -2.25 -8.29
C ALA A 13 -3.63 -1.00 -7.72
N LEU A 14 -3.55 -0.73 -6.41
CA LEU A 14 -3.15 0.63 -6.00
C LEU A 14 -2.54 0.77 -4.58
N LEU A 15 -1.51 0.00 -4.24
CA LEU A 15 -0.64 0.31 -3.08
C LEU A 15 0.79 0.61 -3.54
N LEU A 16 0.91 1.50 -4.51
CA LEU A 16 2.17 2.18 -4.75
C LEU A 16 2.37 3.17 -3.57
N GLY A 17 3.61 3.44 -3.17
CA GLY A 17 4.00 4.37 -2.09
C GLY A 17 3.00 4.62 -0.95
N THR A 18 3.04 3.80 0.11
CA THR A 18 2.19 3.96 1.29
C THR A 18 2.92 4.72 2.39
N LYS A 19 2.29 5.80 2.89
CA LYS A 19 2.74 6.52 4.10
C LYS A 19 1.80 6.24 5.25
N VAL A 20 2.34 5.93 6.43
CA VAL A 20 1.57 5.69 7.65
C VAL A 20 1.67 6.93 8.55
N THR A 21 0.52 7.51 8.95
CA THR A 21 0.51 8.82 9.64
C THR A 21 0.54 8.74 11.15
N ASN A 22 0.11 7.62 11.73
CA ASN A 22 0.05 7.35 13.17
C ASN A 22 0.56 5.93 13.47
N GLY A 23 1.66 5.53 12.81
CA GLY A 23 2.24 4.20 12.93
C GLY A 23 2.96 3.96 14.24
N ALA A 24 3.36 2.70 14.46
CA ALA A 24 4.24 2.35 15.56
C ALA A 24 5.61 3.04 15.44
N ALA A 25 6.35 3.14 16.55
CA ALA A 25 7.71 3.63 16.53
C ALA A 25 8.57 2.83 15.53
N GLY A 26 9.33 3.53 14.69
CA GLY A 26 10.14 2.91 13.63
C GLY A 26 9.40 2.58 12.34
N GLN A 27 8.13 2.99 12.19
CA GLN A 27 7.39 2.82 10.94
C GLN A 27 8.05 3.59 9.79
N LEU A 28 8.29 2.89 8.68
CA LEU A 28 8.84 3.45 7.43
C LEU A 28 7.76 3.51 6.34
N GLY A 29 8.09 4.17 5.23
CA GLY A 29 7.28 4.11 4.01
C GLY A 29 7.27 2.69 3.42
N ILE A 30 6.14 2.29 2.86
CA ILE A 30 5.94 0.94 2.31
C ILE A 30 5.80 1.05 0.78
N ALA A 31 6.59 0.27 0.04
CA ALA A 31 6.49 0.17 -1.40
C ALA A 31 5.76 -1.13 -1.79
N GLY A 32 4.73 -1.06 -2.64
CA GLY A 32 4.00 -2.25 -3.09
C GLY A 32 4.56 -2.95 -4.33
N VAL A 33 5.42 -2.29 -5.10
CA VAL A 33 6.13 -2.88 -6.25
C VAL A 33 7.55 -2.33 -6.30
N ALA A 34 8.48 -3.11 -6.84
CA ALA A 34 9.87 -2.71 -7.05
C ALA A 34 10.33 -3.13 -8.46
N PRO A 35 11.48 -2.61 -8.96
CA PRO A 35 12.08 -3.13 -10.19
C PRO A 35 12.14 -4.67 -10.17
N GLY A 36 11.68 -5.31 -11.25
CA GLY A 36 11.57 -6.77 -11.34
C GLY A 36 10.25 -7.37 -10.83
N SER A 37 9.36 -6.58 -10.21
CA SER A 37 8.01 -7.00 -9.84
C SER A 37 7.04 -6.90 -11.02
N THR A 38 6.11 -7.84 -11.14
CA THR A 38 4.96 -7.72 -12.06
C THR A 38 4.16 -6.46 -11.70
N GLY A 39 3.89 -5.60 -12.68
CA GLY A 39 3.20 -4.32 -12.45
C GLY A 39 4.12 -3.16 -12.00
N TYR A 40 5.44 -3.31 -12.10
CA TYR A 40 6.35 -2.17 -11.93
C TYR A 40 6.21 -1.18 -13.09
N HIS A 41 5.93 0.09 -12.79
CA HIS A 41 5.66 1.13 -13.79
C HIS A 41 6.78 2.18 -13.89
N GLY A 42 8.04 1.75 -13.76
CA GLY A 42 9.19 2.60 -14.10
C GLY A 42 9.37 3.82 -13.21
N GLY A 43 9.08 3.70 -11.91
CA GLY A 43 9.23 4.80 -10.96
C GLY A 43 8.06 5.78 -10.91
N ALA A 44 6.89 5.39 -11.44
CA ALA A 44 5.62 6.05 -11.17
C ALA A 44 4.95 5.43 -9.94
N TRP A 45 4.79 6.22 -8.88
CA TRP A 45 4.27 5.80 -7.59
C TRP A 45 3.02 6.59 -7.24
N ALA A 46 1.87 5.91 -7.25
CA ALA A 46 0.62 6.44 -6.75
C ALA A 46 0.63 6.47 -5.22
N VAL A 47 0.47 7.60 -4.54
CA VAL A 47 0.60 7.64 -3.07
C VAL A 47 -0.70 7.32 -2.32
N ASN A 48 -0.60 6.50 -1.28
CA ASN A 48 -1.69 6.21 -0.36
C ASN A 48 -1.31 6.55 1.08
N VAL A 49 -2.28 7.01 1.87
CA VAL A 49 -2.16 7.29 3.30
C VAL A 49 -2.85 6.19 4.08
N VAL A 50 -2.13 5.61 5.03
CA VAL A 50 -2.64 4.64 5.98
C VAL A 50 -2.72 5.27 7.35
N THR A 51 -3.83 5.05 8.01
CA THR A 51 -4.09 5.54 9.36
C THR A 51 -4.70 4.43 10.18
N PHE A 52 -4.10 4.09 11.32
CA PHE A 52 -4.70 3.20 12.31
C PHE A 52 -5.98 3.81 12.87
N ASN A 53 -7.03 3.00 12.93
CA ASN A 53 -8.33 3.41 13.42
C ASN A 53 -8.29 3.60 14.95
N SER A 54 -9.22 4.41 15.45
CA SER A 54 -9.32 4.67 16.90
C SER A 54 -9.49 3.37 17.69
N GLY A 55 -8.79 3.25 18.82
CA GLY A 55 -8.83 2.06 19.67
C GLY A 55 -7.91 0.92 19.25
N VAL A 56 -7.21 1.06 18.11
CA VAL A 56 -6.20 0.09 17.66
C VAL A 56 -4.83 0.55 18.13
N THR A 57 -4.10 -0.33 18.83
CA THR A 57 -2.67 -0.09 19.16
C THR A 57 -1.85 -0.29 17.88
N PRO A 58 -1.15 0.75 17.36
CA PRO A 58 -0.39 0.62 16.13
C PRO A 58 0.70 -0.44 16.20
N TYR A 59 0.91 -1.15 15.09
CA TYR A 59 2.01 -2.11 14.89
C TYR A 59 2.73 -1.83 13.56
N LEU A 60 3.91 -2.42 13.37
CA LEU A 60 4.69 -2.19 12.16
C LEU A 60 4.05 -2.87 10.96
N LEU A 61 3.79 -2.07 9.92
CA LEU A 61 3.39 -2.52 8.60
C LEU A 61 4.61 -2.44 7.68
N THR A 62 5.06 -3.57 7.13
CA THR A 62 6.33 -3.64 6.38
C THR A 62 6.15 -4.05 4.91
N SER A 63 4.93 -4.34 4.49
CA SER A 63 4.60 -4.73 3.11
C SER A 63 3.21 -4.24 2.71
N ALA A 64 2.97 -4.12 1.40
CA ALA A 64 1.63 -3.78 0.89
C ALA A 64 0.59 -4.84 1.29
N GLN A 65 0.97 -6.11 1.33
CA GLN A 65 0.10 -7.20 1.78
C GLN A 65 -0.28 -7.04 3.26
N ALA A 66 0.64 -6.60 4.12
CA ALA A 66 0.33 -6.33 5.52
C ALA A 66 -0.67 -5.18 5.67
N VAL A 67 -0.52 -4.11 4.86
CA VAL A 67 -1.50 -3.01 4.83
C VAL A 67 -2.88 -3.51 4.38
N GLN A 68 -2.95 -4.35 3.34
CA GLN A 68 -4.22 -4.92 2.86
C GLN A 68 -4.88 -5.79 3.92
N ALA A 69 -4.11 -6.63 4.60
CA ALA A 69 -4.62 -7.48 5.68
C ALA A 69 -5.14 -6.64 6.85
N ALA A 70 -4.40 -5.61 7.26
CA ALA A 70 -4.82 -4.67 8.31
C ALA A 70 -6.10 -3.91 7.91
N ALA A 71 -6.20 -3.48 6.66
CA ALA A 71 -7.40 -2.80 6.15
C ALA A 71 -8.61 -3.75 6.13
N ALA A 72 -8.42 -5.00 5.70
CA ALA A 72 -9.46 -6.02 5.71
C ALA A 72 -9.90 -6.42 7.12
N ALA A 73 -8.98 -6.37 8.09
CA ALA A 73 -9.27 -6.57 9.51
C ALA A 73 -9.98 -5.37 10.17
N GLY A 74 -9.99 -4.21 9.52
CA GLY A 74 -10.55 -2.97 10.07
C GLY A 74 -9.60 -2.23 11.01
N ASP A 75 -8.32 -2.61 11.05
CA ASP A 75 -7.30 -1.96 11.89
C ASP A 75 -6.91 -0.59 11.37
N VAL A 76 -6.92 -0.44 10.04
CA VAL A 76 -6.51 0.79 9.36
C VAL A 76 -7.51 1.22 8.31
N SER A 77 -7.50 2.52 8.00
CA SER A 77 -8.10 3.08 6.79
C SER A 77 -7.00 3.40 5.78
N VAL A 78 -7.30 3.25 4.49
CA VAL A 78 -6.38 3.56 3.38
C VAL A 78 -7.04 4.61 2.49
N THR A 79 -6.39 5.74 2.30
CA THR A 79 -6.88 6.85 1.47
C THR A 79 -5.90 7.18 0.36
N ARG A 80 -6.37 7.25 -0.88
CA ARG A 80 -5.57 7.64 -2.04
C ARG A 80 -5.32 9.14 -2.06
N VAL A 81 -4.08 9.58 -2.30
CA VAL A 81 -3.71 11.02 -2.37
C VAL A 81 -2.97 11.31 -3.68
N ALA A 82 -3.73 11.58 -4.74
CA ALA A 82 -3.21 11.75 -6.11
C ALA A 82 -2.21 12.90 -6.26
N ASP A 83 -2.43 14.00 -5.53
CA ASP A 83 -1.58 15.18 -5.60
C ASP A 83 -0.16 14.94 -5.05
N GLN A 84 0.07 13.82 -4.38
CA GLN A 84 1.38 13.43 -3.85
C GLN A 84 2.05 12.33 -4.66
N ASP A 85 1.52 11.99 -5.83
CA ASP A 85 2.13 10.99 -6.70
C ASP A 85 3.56 11.38 -7.06
N PHE A 86 4.45 10.41 -6.93
CA PHE A 86 5.85 10.60 -7.27
C PHE A 86 6.13 9.93 -8.61
N ARG A 87 6.67 10.70 -9.55
CA ARG A 87 7.26 10.15 -10.78
C ARG A 87 8.74 10.47 -10.76
N CYS A 88 9.58 9.44 -10.88
CA CYS A 88 10.99 9.65 -11.14
C CYS A 88 11.14 10.52 -12.41
N PRO A 89 11.92 11.62 -12.37
CA PRO A 89 12.25 12.35 -13.58
C PRO A 89 12.98 11.41 -14.54
N VAL A 90 12.59 11.39 -15.81
CA VAL A 90 13.44 10.79 -16.84
C VAL A 90 14.65 11.72 -16.97
N GLN A 91 15.83 11.22 -16.59
CA GLN A 91 17.08 11.93 -16.83
C GLN A 91 17.38 11.88 -18.35
N PRO A 92 17.73 13.00 -18.99
CA PRO A 92 18.08 13.04 -20.42
C PRO A 92 19.36 12.26 -20.73
#